data_AF-A0A955NKC0-F1
#
_entry.id   AF-A0A955NKC0-F1
#
_cell.length_a   1.000
_cell.length_b   1.000
_cell.length_c   1.000
_cell.angle_alpha   90.00
_cell.angle_beta   90.00
_cell.angle_gamma   90.00
#
_symmetry.space_group_name_H-M   'P 1'
#
loop_
_entity.id
_entity.type
_entity.pdbx_description
1 polymer ?
#
loop_
_entity_poly.entity_id
_entity_poly.type
_entity_poly.pdbx_seq_one_letter_code
_entity_poly.pdbx_strand_id
1 'polypeptide(L)' 'RVCQAMLAGAKRSLLTADSSKFGNPAFTRFAKLTDFDGIITDSGLPAKEKRWLTKAANDVIVTKVS' A
#
# COMPACT_ATOMS: atom_id res chain seq x y z
N ARG A 1 -10.33 11.50 -9.44
CA ARG A 1 -11.49 10.66 -9.88
C ARG A 1 -11.08 9.51 -10.80
N VAL A 2 -10.09 9.68 -11.69
CA VAL A 2 -9.63 8.63 -12.62
C VAL A 2 -9.28 7.30 -11.93
N CYS A 3 -8.43 7.28 -10.90
CA CYS A 3 -8.07 5.98 -10.30
C CYS A 3 -9.19 5.35 -9.48
N GLN A 4 -10.19 6.10 -9.03
CA GLN A 4 -11.35 5.51 -8.33
C GLN A 4 -12.22 4.70 -9.30
N ALA A 5 -12.36 5.16 -10.55
CA ALA A 5 -13.01 4.37 -11.60
C ALA A 5 -12.17 3.14 -11.99
N MET A 6 -10.84 3.26 -11.99
CA MET A 6 -9.94 2.12 -12.22
C MET A 6 -10.04 1.07 -11.11
N LEU A 7 -10.12 1.49 -9.84
CA LEU A 7 -10.31 0.61 -8.70
C LEU A 7 -11.67 -0.10 -8.77
N ALA A 8 -12.74 0.61 -9.09
CA ALA A 8 -14.09 0.05 -9.17
C ALA A 8 -14.27 -0.98 -10.30
N GLY A 9 -13.52 -0.88 -11.39
CA GLY A 9 -13.58 -1.81 -12.52
C GLY A 9 -12.63 -3.01 -12.44
N ALA A 10 -11.71 -3.03 -11.48
CA ALA A 10 -10.69 -4.06 -11.37
C ALA A 10 -11.21 -5.27 -10.58
N LYS A 11 -10.92 -6.50 -11.04
CA LYS A 11 -11.19 -7.74 -10.29
C LYS A 11 -10.37 -7.83 -9.01
N ARG A 12 -9.16 -7.27 -9.03
CA ARG A 12 -8.26 -7.14 -7.89
C ARG A 12 -7.35 -5.93 -8.08
N SER A 13 -7.15 -5.17 -7.03
CA SER A 13 -6.38 -3.93 -6.98
C SER A 13 -5.26 -4.06 -5.95
N LEU A 14 -4.02 -3.97 -6.40
CA LEU A 14 -2.85 -4.07 -5.54
C LEU A 14 -2.06 -2.76 -5.62
N LEU A 15 -1.72 -2.21 -4.46
CA LEU A 15 -0.85 -1.03 -4.36
C LEU A 15 0.60 -1.50 -4.24
N THR A 16 1.43 -1.16 -5.22
CA THR A 16 2.88 -1.38 -5.14
C THR A 16 3.57 -0.09 -4.70
N ALA A 17 4.30 -0.13 -3.59
CA ALA A 17 5.07 1.00 -3.09
C ALA A 17 6.36 0.53 -2.41
N ASP A 18 7.46 1.23 -2.64
CA ASP A 18 8.72 0.94 -1.94
C ASP A 18 8.63 1.34 -0.45
N SER A 19 9.48 0.73 0.38
CA SER A 19 9.45 0.90 1.83
C SER A 19 9.71 2.34 2.27
N SER A 20 10.38 3.16 1.45
CA SER A 20 10.62 4.59 1.74
C SER A 20 9.35 5.45 1.68
N LYS A 21 8.25 4.93 1.11
CA LYS A 21 6.96 5.61 1.05
C LYS A 21 6.13 5.47 2.33
N PHE A 22 6.59 4.68 3.30
CA PHE A 22 5.91 4.50 4.58
C PHE A 22 6.58 5.29 5.70
N GLY A 23 5.78 5.77 6.65
CA GLY A 23 6.27 6.54 7.80
C GLY A 23 6.46 8.03 7.55
N ASN A 24 6.38 8.51 6.30
CA ASN A 24 6.42 9.93 5.98
C ASN A 24 5.03 10.45 5.58
N PRO A 25 4.48 11.48 6.25
CA PRO A 25 3.19 12.06 5.87
C PRO A 25 3.28 12.74 4.50
N ALA A 26 2.37 12.38 3.60
CA ALA A 26 2.20 13.06 2.32
C ALA A 26 1.28 14.29 2.49
N PHE A 27 1.55 15.36 1.73
CA PHE A 27 0.74 16.58 1.73
C PHE A 27 -0.69 16.34 1.23
N THR A 28 -0.90 15.30 0.43
CA THR A 28 -2.21 14.96 -0.15
C THR A 28 -2.59 13.51 0.12
N ARG A 29 -3.89 13.28 0.31
CA ARG A 29 -4.45 11.93 0.48
C ARG A 29 -5.17 11.51 -0.79
N PHE A 30 -4.62 10.52 -1.47
CA PHE A 30 -5.15 10.02 -2.73
C PHE A 30 -6.25 8.96 -2.55
N ALA A 31 -5.99 7.97 -1.69
CA ALA A 31 -6.86 6.84 -1.40
C ALA A 31 -6.58 6.33 0.03
N LYS A 32 -7.48 5.51 0.57
CA LYS A 32 -7.22 4.72 1.77
C LYS A 32 -6.47 3.45 1.39
N LEU A 33 -5.66 2.91 2.31
CA LEU A 33 -5.03 1.60 2.11
C LEU A 33 -6.05 0.48 1.95
N THR A 34 -7.22 0.63 2.58
CA THR A 34 -8.36 -0.28 2.47
C THR A 34 -9.12 -0.18 1.13
N ASP A 35 -8.82 0.84 0.30
CA ASP A 35 -9.40 0.93 -1.04
C ASP A 35 -8.71 -0.04 -2.03
N PHE A 36 -7.64 -0.72 -1.59
CA PHE A 36 -6.93 -1.75 -2.32
C PHE A 36 -7.12 -3.12 -1.65
N ASP A 37 -7.10 -4.18 -2.44
CA ASP A 37 -7.17 -5.56 -1.93
C ASP A 37 -5.88 -6.00 -1.24
N GLY A 38 -4.76 -5.35 -1.53
CA GLY A 38 -3.48 -5.65 -0.90
C GLY A 38 -2.38 -4.67 -1.27
N ILE A 39 -1.28 -4.75 -0.53
CA ILE A 39 -0.09 -3.91 -0.70
C ILE A 39 1.12 -4.80 -0.97
N ILE A 40 1.92 -4.43 -1.96
CA ILE A 40 3.22 -5.02 -2.24
C ILE A 40 4.30 -3.99 -1.90
N THR A 41 5.26 -4.38 -1.08
CA THR A 41 6.39 -3.53 -0.65
C THR A 41 7.68 -4.32 -0.61
N ASP A 42 8.80 -3.62 -0.72
CA ASP A 42 10.11 -4.23 -0.50
C ASP A 42 10.36 -4.53 0.99
N SER A 43 11.42 -5.30 1.27
CA SER A 43 11.80 -5.73 2.63
C SER A 43 12.42 -4.66 3.52
N GLY A 44 12.54 -3.40 3.07
CA GLY A 44 13.16 -2.30 3.81
C GLY A 44 12.26 -1.65 4.88
N LEU A 45 11.03 -2.13 5.07
CA LEU A 45 10.11 -1.61 6.08
C LEU A 45 10.64 -1.79 7.51
N PRO A 46 10.80 -0.70 8.30
CA PRO A 46 11.15 -0.85 9.71
C PRO A 46 9.99 -1.50 10.50
N ALA A 47 10.33 -2.12 11.63
CA ALA A 47 9.39 -2.99 12.36
C ALA A 47 8.12 -2.27 12.84
N LYS A 48 8.21 -0.96 13.12
CA LYS A 48 7.06 -0.15 13.56
C LYS A 48 6.08 0.04 12.41
N GLU A 49 6.59 0.41 11.24
CA GLU A 49 5.85 0.66 10.02
C GLU A 49 5.24 -0.64 9.50
N LYS A 50 5.98 -1.76 9.57
CA LYS A 50 5.46 -3.09 9.23
C LYS A 50 4.25 -3.46 10.08
N ARG A 51 4.31 -3.25 11.41
CA ARG A 51 3.19 -3.52 12.33
C ARG A 51 1.99 -2.61 12.09
N TRP A 52 2.25 -1.35 11.75
CA TRP A 52 1.18 -0.42 11.40
C TRP A 52 0.51 -0.84 10.09
N LEU A 53 1.31 -1.17 9.07
CA LEU A 53 0.83 -1.54 7.75
C LEU A 53 -0.02 -2.82 7.78
N THR A 54 0.40 -3.84 8.54
CA THR A 54 -0.39 -5.08 8.72
C THR A 54 -1.71 -4.86 9.44
N LYS A 55 -1.87 -3.76 10.20
CA LYS A 55 -3.14 -3.41 10.84
C LYS A 55 -4.03 -2.52 9.95
N ALA A 56 -3.42 -1.73 9.08
CA ALA A 56 -4.10 -0.71 8.30
C ALA A 56 -4.52 -1.16 6.89
N ALA A 57 -3.91 -2.23 6.37
CA ALA A 57 -4.16 -2.78 5.04
C ALA A 57 -4.90 -4.12 5.11
N ASN A 58 -5.58 -4.46 4.01
CA ASN A 58 -6.33 -5.72 3.90
C ASN A 58 -5.39 -6.94 3.74
N ASP A 59 -4.32 -6.78 2.96
CA ASP A 59 -3.28 -7.80 2.74
C ASP A 59 -1.93 -7.11 2.51
N VAL A 60 -0.83 -7.74 2.93
CA VAL A 60 0.52 -7.19 2.83
C VAL A 60 1.50 -8.26 2.38
N ILE A 61 2.07 -8.07 1.20
CA ILE A 61 3.09 -8.92 0.58
C ILE A 61 4.42 -8.17 0.62
N VAL A 62 5.41 -8.78 1.28
CA VAL A 62 6.79 -8.24 1.31
C VAL A 62 7.65 -9.04 0.35
N THR A 63 8.27 -8.38 -0.61
CA THR A 63 9.16 -9.00 -1.61
C THR A 63 10.57 -8.43 -1.53
N LYS A 64 11.57 -9.19 -2.00
CA LYS A 64 12.88 -8.62 -2.34
C LYS A 64 12.83 -8.12 -3.77
N VAL A 65 13.15 -6.84 -3.97
CA VAL A 65 13.42 -6.32 -5.31
C VAL A 65 14.85 -6.75 -5.65
N SER A 66 14.99 -7.69 -6.58
CA SER A 66 16.28 -8.19 -7.10
C SER A 66 16.93 -7.20 -8.06
#